data_AF-A0A1C3YMJ7-F1
#
_entry.id   AF-A0A1C3YMJ7-F1
#
_cell.length_a   1.000
_cell.length_b   1.000
_cell.length_c   1.000
_cell.angle_alpha   90.00
_cell.angle_beta   90.00
_cell.angle_gamma   90.00
#
_symmetry.space_group_name_H-M   'P 1'
#
loop_
_entity.id
_entity.type
_entity.pdbx_description
1 polymer ?
#
loop_
_entity_poly.entity_id
_entity_poly.type
_entity_poly.pdbx_seq_one_letter_code
_entity_poly.pdbx_strand_id
1 'polypeptide(L)'
;MDSPDDAPYFCMADTRCRLCHFDLKENDRVIAHVGDRRCSMAFNLRMTDTIHDRYEWINLHTCARRRCMMDSPRVPFFHRDCYRFRLYHISDALAAAGNYTFDPPGHEENRRSHRIKRLLVPKLRDQLQIRLPDEILVFIAGHLVRKCAAITTEEQSLGTDVSETTVSLIQDVYISCTVVDGVRYVKSLDNAVPKLCEQDRPTLLSKQGEPIRKIWIAEDYRGIRAVKLCSADASFAGPTPIVKSWWRAISVPYGIENITIKSDASTIYTTGNDTDNYVGWSNPEHPNDVIDITTFDRVNSFPERLRMSFFNCNADGTTGYTVVTSGASVSMIHAHENDDIGFYEDMDCAYPRDFFIYMPLDNGEFVTEICRRYARAGGNLISACLVFITNKGRSTLFGTSGPPESCLALDRILTPAPDGTQIWFNDSKSLRYLAVDGLGPPIRRSFPPSLMPNSPYFWRHNMES
;
A
#
# COMPACT_ATOMS: atom_id res chain seq x y z
N MET A 1 13.27 31.41 28.14
CA MET A 1 12.87 29.99 28.00
C MET A 1 13.34 29.62 26.62
N ASP A 2 14.59 29.19 26.48
CA ASP A 2 15.27 29.23 25.18
C ASP A 2 16.21 28.03 24.96
N SER A 3 15.85 26.84 25.46
CA SER A 3 16.49 25.61 25.00
C SER A 3 15.73 25.05 23.80
N PRO A 4 16.40 24.68 22.70
CA PRO A 4 15.78 23.96 21.59
C PRO A 4 15.06 22.68 22.03
N ASP A 5 15.47 22.08 23.15
CA ASP A 5 14.86 20.88 23.71
C ASP A 5 13.45 21.11 24.27
N ASP A 6 13.09 22.37 24.57
CA ASP A 6 11.76 22.74 25.05
C ASP A 6 10.74 22.96 23.91
N ALA A 7 11.20 22.97 22.65
CA ALA A 7 10.34 23.19 21.49
C ALA A 7 9.53 21.93 21.12
N PRO A 8 8.25 22.07 20.72
CA PRO A 8 7.42 20.94 20.30
C PRO A 8 8.08 20.12 19.18
N TYR A 9 8.04 18.79 19.35
CA TYR A 9 8.55 17.87 18.35
C TYR A 9 7.44 17.44 17.39
N PHE A 10 7.79 17.35 16.12
CA PHE A 10 6.97 16.74 15.07
C PHE A 10 7.82 15.76 14.26
N CYS A 11 7.16 14.79 13.64
CA CYS A 11 7.80 13.81 12.78
C CYS A 11 7.26 13.92 11.35
N MET A 12 8.11 13.69 10.37
CA MET A 12 7.74 13.61 8.97
C MET A 12 6.70 12.51 8.74
N ALA A 13 5.56 12.86 8.16
CA ALA A 13 4.44 11.94 7.97
C ALA A 13 4.72 10.88 6.91
N ASP A 14 5.37 11.24 5.82
CA ASP A 14 5.70 10.35 4.71
C ASP A 14 6.88 10.91 3.91
N THR A 15 7.44 10.11 2.99
CA THR A 15 8.56 10.50 2.11
C THR A 15 8.12 11.15 0.82
N ARG A 16 6.90 11.66 0.72
CA ARG A 16 6.34 12.27 -0.49
C ARG A 16 5.96 13.72 -0.24
N CYS A 17 6.05 14.54 -1.28
CA CYS A 17 5.50 15.88 -1.20
C CYS A 17 3.98 15.79 -1.21
N ARG A 18 3.33 16.29 -0.18
CA ARG A 18 1.87 16.19 -0.03
C ARG A 18 1.06 16.98 -1.07
N LEU A 19 1.69 17.88 -1.84
CA LEU A 19 1.06 18.59 -2.96
C LEU A 19 1.19 17.82 -4.28
N CYS A 20 2.41 17.44 -4.69
CA CYS A 20 2.63 16.83 -6.01
C CYS A 20 2.63 15.28 -5.97
N HIS A 21 2.75 14.70 -4.77
CA HIS A 21 2.90 13.27 -4.49
C HIS A 21 4.12 12.59 -5.15
N PHE A 22 5.16 13.36 -5.45
CA PHE A 22 6.48 12.83 -5.83
C PHE A 22 7.36 12.70 -4.59
N ASP A 23 8.31 11.78 -4.61
CA ASP A 23 9.22 11.54 -3.49
C ASP A 23 10.03 12.79 -3.13
N LEU A 24 10.21 12.95 -1.81
CA LEU A 24 11.14 13.86 -1.17
C LEU A 24 12.48 13.13 -1.02
N LYS A 25 13.50 13.63 -1.70
CA LYS A 25 14.83 13.01 -1.74
C LYS A 25 15.79 13.74 -0.81
N GLU A 26 16.87 13.04 -0.43
CA GLU A 26 17.97 13.65 0.32
C GLU A 26 18.42 14.96 -0.37
N ASN A 27 18.59 16.02 0.42
CA ASN A 27 18.90 17.39 -0.01
C ASN A 27 17.81 18.12 -0.82
N ASP A 28 16.62 17.56 -1.03
CA ASP A 28 15.50 18.35 -1.54
C ASP A 28 15.21 19.51 -0.58
N ARG A 29 14.92 20.69 -1.13
CA ARG A 29 14.54 21.84 -0.32
C ARG A 29 13.05 21.75 0.01
N VAL A 30 12.72 21.59 1.29
CA VAL A 30 11.38 21.25 1.76
C VAL A 30 10.84 22.23 2.80
N ILE A 31 9.53 22.16 3.02
CA ILE A 31 8.76 22.91 4.04
C ILE A 31 7.80 21.92 4.71
N ALA A 32 7.66 21.98 6.04
CA ALA A 32 6.69 21.18 6.80
C ALA A 32 5.45 22.02 7.16
N HIS A 33 4.26 21.41 7.17
CA HIS A 33 3.01 22.08 7.57
C HIS A 33 2.57 21.60 8.96
N VAL A 34 2.45 22.55 9.88
CA VAL A 34 2.40 22.30 11.32
C VAL A 34 0.98 22.58 11.87
N GLY A 35 -0.01 22.53 10.99
CA GLY A 35 -1.42 22.83 11.26
C GLY A 35 -1.84 24.25 10.90
N ASP A 36 -3.14 24.40 10.63
CA ASP A 36 -3.77 25.64 10.17
C ASP A 36 -3.07 26.20 8.93
N ARG A 37 -2.40 27.35 9.11
CA ARG A 37 -1.62 28.07 8.08
C ARG A 37 -0.14 28.16 8.43
N ARG A 38 0.31 27.47 9.46
CA ARG A 38 1.70 27.52 9.93
C ARG A 38 2.55 26.54 9.14
N CYS A 39 3.69 27.03 8.69
CA CYS A 39 4.64 26.24 7.91
C CYS A 39 6.04 26.56 8.40
N SER A 40 6.89 25.54 8.44
CA SER A 40 8.29 25.74 8.79
C SER A 40 8.99 26.67 7.81
N MET A 41 10.14 27.20 8.21
CA MET A 41 11.13 27.70 7.26
C MET A 41 11.54 26.61 6.27
N ALA A 42 11.99 27.01 5.09
CA ALA A 42 12.50 26.06 4.11
C ALA A 42 13.91 25.58 4.48
N PHE A 43 14.12 24.27 4.50
CA PHE A 43 15.40 23.64 4.82
C PHE A 43 15.75 22.53 3.81
N ASN A 44 16.98 22.04 3.84
CA ASN A 44 17.38 20.88 3.04
C ASN A 44 17.05 19.61 3.81
N LEU A 45 16.30 18.70 3.20
CA LEU A 45 15.92 17.44 3.80
C LEU A 45 17.16 16.57 4.02
N ARG A 46 17.31 16.06 5.24
CA ARG A 46 18.28 15.03 5.57
C ARG A 46 17.56 13.91 6.27
N MET A 47 17.54 12.72 5.70
CA MET A 47 16.74 11.62 6.26
C MET A 47 17.27 11.20 7.62
N THR A 48 16.35 10.87 8.54
CA THR A 48 16.66 10.45 9.92
C THR A 48 17.38 11.50 10.77
N ASP A 49 17.30 12.78 10.39
CA ASP A 49 17.85 13.91 11.15
C ASP A 49 16.76 14.66 11.93
N THR A 50 17.17 15.53 12.86
CA THR A 50 16.27 16.44 13.60
C THR A 50 16.67 17.88 13.33
N ILE A 51 15.73 18.67 12.81
CA ILE A 51 15.96 20.05 12.40
C ILE A 51 15.16 20.98 13.32
N HIS A 52 15.85 21.92 13.95
CA HIS A 52 15.22 22.94 14.77
C HIS A 52 14.85 24.16 13.91
N ASP A 53 13.56 24.48 13.86
CA ASP A 53 13.04 25.70 13.24
C ASP A 53 12.84 26.77 14.31
N ARG A 54 13.69 27.80 14.26
CA ARG A 54 13.66 28.93 15.20
C ARG A 54 12.50 29.89 14.96
N TYR A 55 11.89 29.88 13.78
CA TYR A 55 10.81 30.79 13.41
C TYR A 55 9.48 30.33 13.99
N GLU A 56 9.10 29.08 13.74
CA GLU A 56 7.91 28.46 14.34
C GLU A 56 8.19 27.90 15.76
N TRP A 57 9.45 27.89 16.19
CA TRP A 57 9.92 27.32 17.45
C TRP A 57 9.51 25.85 17.61
N ILE A 58 9.96 25.00 16.68
CA ILE A 58 9.62 23.57 16.62
C ILE A 58 10.84 22.70 16.26
N ASN A 59 10.77 21.42 16.59
CA ASN A 59 11.73 20.40 16.16
C ASN A 59 11.09 19.44 15.15
N LEU A 60 11.73 19.25 14.00
CA LEU A 60 11.26 18.40 12.91
C LEU A 60 12.16 17.19 12.75
N HIS A 61 11.66 16.01 13.13
CA HIS A 61 12.36 14.75 12.92
C HIS A 61 11.95 14.08 11.60
N THR A 62 12.92 13.66 10.80
CA THR A 62 12.73 13.33 9.37
C THR A 62 12.94 11.85 9.06
N CYS A 63 12.53 10.95 9.97
CA CYS A 63 12.70 9.50 9.73
C CYS A 63 11.60 8.86 8.89
N ALA A 64 10.42 9.49 8.79
CA ALA A 64 9.22 8.97 8.14
C ALA A 64 8.74 7.57 8.62
N ARG A 65 9.32 7.02 9.70
CA ARG A 65 8.99 5.69 10.22
C ARG A 65 7.61 5.70 10.85
N ARG A 66 6.76 4.69 10.58
CA ARG A 66 5.41 4.56 11.18
C ARG A 66 5.43 4.69 12.71
N ARG A 67 6.43 4.10 13.35
CA ARG A 67 6.72 4.28 14.79
C ARG A 67 8.05 5.03 14.92
N CYS A 68 7.94 6.33 15.17
CA CYS A 68 9.09 7.17 15.47
C CYS A 68 9.50 6.97 16.93
N MET A 69 10.80 6.95 17.23
CA MET A 69 11.28 6.85 18.62
C MET A 69 10.90 8.09 19.45
N MET A 70 10.63 9.22 18.80
CA MET A 70 10.24 10.47 19.45
C MET A 70 8.74 10.53 19.81
N ASP A 71 7.94 9.56 19.36
CA ASP A 71 6.48 9.48 19.58
C ASP A 71 5.72 10.80 19.33
N SER A 72 6.19 11.58 18.36
CA SER A 72 5.69 12.93 18.09
C SER A 72 4.61 12.97 17.00
N PRO A 73 3.72 13.99 17.01
CA PRO A 73 2.72 14.18 15.98
C PRO A 73 3.35 14.23 14.59
N ARG A 74 2.67 13.61 13.61
CA ARG A 74 3.18 13.51 12.24
C ARG A 74 2.65 14.64 11.39
N VAL A 75 3.53 15.28 10.63
CA VAL A 75 3.20 16.44 9.78
C VAL A 75 3.59 16.21 8.32
N PRO A 76 2.78 16.68 7.36
CA PRO A 76 3.09 16.56 5.94
C PRO A 76 4.20 17.52 5.52
N PHE A 77 4.96 17.11 4.52
CA PHE A 77 6.06 17.88 3.95
C PHE A 77 5.77 18.22 2.48
N PHE A 78 6.35 19.33 2.01
CA PHE A 78 6.23 19.78 0.64
C PHE A 78 7.59 20.11 0.04
N HIS A 79 7.78 19.85 -1.26
CA HIS A 79 8.84 20.53 -2.01
C HIS A 79 8.60 22.05 -1.94
N ARG A 80 9.66 22.82 -1.67
CA ARG A 80 9.60 24.29 -1.62
C ARG A 80 9.02 24.88 -2.90
N ASP A 81 9.35 24.31 -4.05
CA ASP A 81 8.87 24.81 -5.33
C ASP A 81 7.38 24.54 -5.54
N CYS A 82 6.87 23.38 -5.11
CA CYS A 82 5.43 23.10 -5.09
C CYS A 82 4.72 24.08 -4.17
N TYR A 83 5.25 24.29 -2.96
CA TYR A 83 4.70 25.27 -2.03
C TYR A 83 4.66 26.67 -2.65
N ARG A 84 5.72 27.12 -3.33
CA ARG A 84 5.74 28.44 -3.97
C ARG A 84 4.82 28.59 -5.18
N PHE A 85 4.53 27.49 -5.88
CA PHE A 85 3.75 27.51 -7.11
C PHE A 85 2.25 27.27 -6.89
N ARG A 86 1.86 26.97 -5.64
CA ARG A 86 0.46 26.74 -5.27
C ARG A 86 -0.44 27.91 -5.67
N LEU A 87 -1.67 27.61 -6.02
CA LEU A 87 -2.70 28.60 -6.35
C LEU A 87 -3.47 29.04 -5.11
N TYR A 88 -3.63 28.14 -4.14
CA TYR A 88 -4.43 28.37 -2.93
C TYR A 88 -3.60 28.28 -1.65
N HIS A 89 -4.17 28.76 -0.55
CA HIS A 89 -3.59 28.52 0.77
C HIS A 89 -3.71 27.04 1.12
N ILE A 90 -2.66 26.49 1.75
CA ILE A 90 -2.69 25.12 2.24
C ILE A 90 -3.50 25.10 3.52
N SER A 91 -4.72 24.58 3.43
CA SER A 91 -5.56 24.25 4.58
C SER A 91 -5.24 22.85 5.08
N ASP A 92 -5.65 22.54 6.31
CA ASP A 92 -5.61 21.17 6.83
C ASP A 92 -6.42 20.20 5.96
N ALA A 93 -7.52 20.67 5.36
CA ALA A 93 -8.33 19.88 4.42
C ALA A 93 -7.55 19.50 3.15
N LEU A 94 -6.81 20.45 2.55
CA LEU A 94 -5.94 20.16 1.40
C LEU A 94 -4.81 19.20 1.79
N ALA A 95 -4.20 19.41 2.95
CA ALA A 95 -3.14 18.55 3.45
C ALA A 95 -3.65 17.12 3.74
N ALA A 96 -4.89 16.98 4.22
CA ALA A 96 -5.57 15.71 4.47
C ALA A 96 -5.97 15.01 3.16
N ALA A 97 -6.51 15.75 2.18
CA ALA A 97 -6.91 15.21 0.87
C ALA A 97 -5.73 14.59 0.10
N GLY A 98 -4.51 15.09 0.34
CA GLY A 98 -3.30 14.51 -0.24
C GLY A 98 -2.82 13.21 0.45
N ASN A 99 -3.52 12.69 1.46
CA ASN A 99 -3.10 11.49 2.17
C ASN A 99 -3.42 10.24 1.37
N TYR A 100 -2.42 9.37 1.20
CA TYR A 100 -2.67 8.05 0.67
C TYR A 100 -3.12 7.10 1.76
N THR A 101 -4.07 6.23 1.44
CA THR A 101 -4.58 5.20 2.36
C THR A 101 -3.52 4.14 2.64
N PHE A 102 -2.59 3.93 1.69
CA PHE A 102 -1.40 3.09 1.80
C PHE A 102 -0.34 3.49 0.77
N ASP A 103 0.81 2.81 0.73
CA ASP A 103 1.89 3.17 -0.19
C ASP A 103 1.57 2.75 -1.65
N PRO A 104 1.76 3.66 -2.63
CA PRO A 104 1.56 3.33 -4.04
C PRO A 104 2.67 2.38 -4.49
N PRO A 105 2.43 1.61 -5.57
CA PRO A 105 3.47 0.79 -6.16
C PRO A 105 4.60 1.66 -6.78
N GLY A 106 5.81 1.11 -6.87
CA GLY A 106 7.03 1.88 -7.11
C GLY A 106 7.12 2.55 -8.48
N HIS A 107 6.60 1.90 -9.50
CA HIS A 107 6.53 2.45 -10.86
C HIS A 107 5.51 3.62 -11.00
N GLU A 108 4.70 3.89 -9.98
CA GLU A 108 3.64 4.91 -10.05
C GLU A 108 4.21 6.33 -10.23
N GLU A 109 5.33 6.65 -9.57
CA GLU A 109 6.00 7.95 -9.76
C GLU A 109 6.42 8.14 -11.23
N ASN A 110 7.02 7.10 -11.82
CA ASN A 110 7.44 7.09 -13.21
C ASN A 110 6.25 7.21 -14.16
N ARG A 111 5.19 6.43 -13.93
CA ARG A 111 3.95 6.47 -14.72
C ARG A 111 3.35 7.87 -14.73
N ARG A 112 3.21 8.50 -13.57
CA ARG A 112 2.68 9.86 -13.41
C ARG A 112 3.56 10.89 -14.11
N SER A 113 4.87 10.83 -13.90
CA SER A 113 5.85 11.71 -14.56
C SER A 113 5.74 11.65 -16.08
N HIS A 114 5.75 10.44 -16.66
CA HIS A 114 5.63 10.24 -18.09
C HIS A 114 4.29 10.74 -18.63
N ARG A 115 3.19 10.48 -17.93
CA ARG A 115 1.87 10.97 -18.34
C ARG A 115 1.81 12.49 -18.35
N ILE A 116 2.26 13.15 -17.29
CA ILE A 116 2.26 14.61 -17.20
C ILE A 116 3.11 15.20 -18.33
N LYS A 117 4.31 14.67 -18.58
CA LYS A 117 5.14 15.08 -19.73
C LYS A 117 4.40 14.94 -21.06
N ARG A 118 3.77 13.79 -21.32
CA ARG A 118 2.99 13.54 -22.55
C ARG A 118 1.84 14.52 -22.72
N LEU A 119 1.17 14.91 -21.64
CA LEU A 119 0.07 15.90 -21.67
C LEU A 119 0.58 17.34 -21.84
N LEU A 120 1.78 17.64 -21.35
CA LEU A 120 2.38 18.98 -21.42
C LEU A 120 3.04 19.26 -22.76
N VAL A 121 3.67 18.29 -23.41
CA VAL A 121 4.42 18.50 -24.67
C VAL A 121 3.57 19.18 -25.76
N PRO A 122 2.34 18.72 -26.07
CA PRO A 122 1.49 19.43 -27.05
C PRO A 122 1.15 20.85 -26.61
N LYS A 123 0.80 21.04 -25.33
CA LYS A 123 0.47 22.37 -24.78
C LYS A 123 1.65 23.33 -24.85
N LEU A 124 2.87 22.86 -24.55
CA LEU A 124 4.08 23.65 -24.65
C LEU A 124 4.38 24.04 -26.11
N ARG A 125 4.19 23.10 -27.04
CA ARG A 125 4.34 23.37 -28.48
C ARG A 125 3.40 24.50 -28.94
N ASP A 126 2.15 24.44 -28.50
CA ASP A 126 1.13 25.43 -28.86
C ASP A 126 1.39 26.80 -28.22
N GLN A 127 1.90 26.82 -26.97
CA GLN A 127 2.09 28.05 -26.20
C GLN A 127 3.42 28.77 -26.47
N LEU A 128 4.51 28.04 -26.72
CA LEU A 128 5.84 28.65 -26.84
C LEU A 128 6.05 29.39 -28.17
N GLN A 129 5.15 29.24 -29.14
CA GLN A 129 5.20 29.88 -30.48
C GLN A 129 6.54 29.72 -31.22
N ILE A 130 7.41 28.81 -30.76
CA ILE A 130 8.71 28.48 -31.30
C ILE A 130 8.72 26.98 -31.63
N ARG A 131 9.26 26.62 -32.79
CA ARG A 131 9.44 25.21 -33.17
C ARG A 131 10.65 24.63 -32.43
N LEU A 132 10.38 23.97 -31.32
CA LEU A 132 11.37 23.16 -30.59
C LEU A 132 11.20 21.68 -30.95
N PRO A 133 12.30 20.91 -31.03
CA PRO A 133 12.25 19.45 -31.11
C PRO A 133 11.52 18.85 -29.91
N ASP A 134 10.93 17.68 -30.11
CA ASP A 134 10.14 17.00 -29.08
C ASP A 134 10.98 16.63 -27.86
N GLU A 135 12.26 16.32 -28.03
CA GLU A 135 13.18 16.03 -26.94
C GLU A 135 13.35 17.24 -26.01
N ILE A 136 13.43 18.45 -26.58
CA ILE A 136 13.55 19.70 -25.82
C ILE A 136 12.22 20.01 -25.11
N LEU A 137 11.08 19.79 -25.78
CA LEU A 137 9.77 19.98 -25.15
C LEU A 137 9.56 19.00 -24.00
N VAL A 138 9.98 17.74 -24.14
CA VAL A 138 9.93 16.73 -23.07
C VAL A 138 10.84 17.13 -21.90
N PHE A 139 12.03 17.67 -22.20
CA PHE A 139 12.96 18.18 -21.19
C PHE A 139 12.35 19.34 -20.40
N ILE A 140 11.77 20.34 -21.09
CA ILE A 140 11.06 21.47 -20.48
C ILE A 140 9.87 20.96 -19.64
N ALA A 141 9.06 20.05 -20.19
CA ALA A 141 7.94 19.45 -19.48
C ALA A 141 8.40 18.75 -18.19
N GLY A 142 9.58 18.13 -18.20
CA GLY A 142 10.23 17.54 -17.03
C GLY A 142 10.37 18.50 -15.85
N HIS A 143 10.70 19.77 -16.11
CA HIS A 143 10.81 20.81 -15.07
C HIS A 143 9.45 21.30 -14.53
N LEU A 144 8.35 20.94 -15.19
CA LEU A 144 7.00 21.36 -14.84
C LEU A 144 6.18 20.24 -14.18
N VAL A 145 6.66 18.98 -14.22
CA VAL A 145 5.93 17.81 -13.71
C VAL A 145 5.39 18.02 -12.30
N ARG A 146 6.27 18.39 -11.34
CA ARG A 146 5.89 18.58 -9.93
C ARG A 146 4.87 19.72 -9.75
N LYS A 147 5.02 20.81 -10.51
CA LYS A 147 4.14 21.99 -10.45
C LYS A 147 2.74 21.65 -10.99
N CYS A 148 2.67 20.97 -12.12
CA CYS A 148 1.40 20.54 -12.69
C CYS A 148 0.69 19.52 -11.80
N ALA A 149 1.44 18.59 -11.19
CA ALA A 149 0.88 17.66 -10.22
C ALA A 149 0.34 18.40 -8.97
N ALA A 150 1.07 19.39 -8.44
CA ALA A 150 0.60 20.19 -7.31
C ALA A 150 -0.72 20.92 -7.61
N ILE A 151 -0.80 21.60 -8.77
CA ILE A 151 -2.03 22.27 -9.21
C ILE A 151 -3.19 21.28 -9.38
N THR A 152 -2.92 20.11 -9.98
CA THR A 152 -3.94 19.08 -10.17
C THR A 152 -4.52 18.59 -8.84
N THR A 153 -3.67 18.40 -7.82
CA THR A 153 -4.10 18.04 -6.47
C THR A 153 -4.92 19.16 -5.82
N GLU A 154 -4.49 20.42 -5.98
CA GLU A 154 -5.22 21.58 -5.47
C GLU A 154 -6.61 21.70 -6.10
N GLU A 155 -6.71 21.67 -7.43
CA GLU A 155 -7.99 21.76 -8.16
C GLU A 155 -8.97 20.66 -7.76
N GLN A 156 -8.46 19.45 -7.47
CA GLN A 156 -9.30 18.34 -7.01
C GLN A 156 -9.75 18.44 -5.56
N SER A 157 -9.06 19.24 -4.77
CA SER A 157 -9.42 19.48 -3.37
C SER A 157 -10.37 20.67 -3.22
N LEU A 158 -10.52 21.50 -4.26
CA LEU A 158 -11.47 22.62 -4.28
C LEU A 158 -12.90 22.08 -4.38
N GLY A 159 -13.70 22.33 -3.34
CA GLY A 159 -15.11 21.92 -3.28
C GLY A 159 -15.36 20.66 -2.44
N THR A 160 -14.30 20.04 -1.89
CA THR A 160 -14.39 18.87 -1.02
C THR A 160 -14.45 19.32 0.45
N ASP A 161 -15.51 20.03 0.83
CA ASP A 161 -15.83 20.15 2.25
C ASP A 161 -16.14 18.74 2.77
N VAL A 162 -15.44 18.33 3.85
CA VAL A 162 -15.62 17.01 4.46
C VAL A 162 -17.06 16.88 4.95
N SER A 163 -17.91 16.37 4.08
CA SER A 163 -19.31 16.05 4.31
C SER A 163 -19.53 14.54 4.23
N GLU A 164 -20.47 14.05 5.02
CA GLU A 164 -20.96 12.68 4.93
C GLU A 164 -22.28 12.73 4.16
N THR A 165 -22.37 11.96 3.08
CA THR A 165 -23.59 11.82 2.30
C THR A 165 -24.16 10.43 2.51
N THR A 166 -25.43 10.35 2.88
CA THR A 166 -26.14 9.07 3.02
C THR A 166 -26.90 8.79 1.73
N VAL A 167 -26.64 7.63 1.14
CA VAL A 167 -27.28 7.15 -0.09
C VAL A 167 -28.20 5.99 0.25
N SER A 168 -29.44 6.09 -0.22
CA SER A 168 -30.47 5.08 -0.04
C SER A 168 -30.41 4.06 -1.17
N LEU A 169 -30.12 2.80 -0.85
CA LEU A 169 -30.02 1.72 -1.84
C LEU A 169 -31.39 1.17 -2.27
N ILE A 170 -32.48 1.61 -1.62
CA ILE A 170 -33.86 1.29 -2.05
C ILE A 170 -34.34 2.17 -3.21
N GLN A 171 -33.63 3.25 -3.53
CA GLN A 171 -33.89 4.13 -4.66
C GLN A 171 -32.90 3.85 -5.80
N ASP A 172 -33.10 4.49 -6.95
CA ASP A 172 -32.08 4.51 -7.98
C ASP A 172 -30.78 5.09 -7.40
N VAL A 173 -29.66 4.43 -7.70
CA VAL A 173 -28.33 4.87 -7.27
C VAL A 173 -27.54 5.22 -8.51
N TYR A 174 -27.04 6.45 -8.58
CA TYR A 174 -26.18 6.95 -9.64
C TYR A 174 -24.74 7.04 -9.15
N ILE A 175 -23.79 6.76 -10.03
CA ILE A 175 -22.35 6.89 -9.78
C ILE A 175 -21.76 7.96 -10.70
N SER A 176 -20.99 8.88 -10.12
CA SER A 176 -20.15 9.81 -10.86
C SER A 176 -18.68 9.41 -10.69
N CYS A 177 -17.88 9.59 -11.74
CA CYS A 177 -16.46 9.27 -11.71
C CYS A 177 -15.63 10.45 -12.19
N THR A 178 -14.44 10.61 -11.63
CA THR A 178 -13.42 11.55 -12.09
C THR A 178 -12.19 10.80 -12.57
N VAL A 179 -11.40 11.41 -13.45
CA VAL A 179 -10.14 10.84 -13.93
C VAL A 179 -9.00 11.68 -13.41
N VAL A 180 -8.11 11.05 -12.65
CA VAL A 180 -6.90 11.69 -12.12
C VAL A 180 -5.68 10.94 -12.54
N ASP A 181 -4.72 11.64 -13.13
CA ASP A 181 -3.50 11.05 -13.67
C ASP A 181 -3.79 9.83 -14.57
N GLY A 182 -4.94 9.85 -15.28
CA GLY A 182 -5.36 8.79 -16.19
C GLY A 182 -6.03 7.59 -15.52
N VAL A 183 -6.25 7.64 -14.22
CA VAL A 183 -6.89 6.60 -13.43
C VAL A 183 -8.29 7.08 -13.05
N ARG A 184 -9.28 6.21 -13.22
CA ARG A 184 -10.69 6.51 -12.90
C ARG A 184 -10.96 6.24 -11.43
N TYR A 185 -11.55 7.22 -10.75
CA TYR A 185 -11.97 7.18 -9.35
C TYR A 185 -13.46 7.48 -9.24
N VAL A 186 -14.11 6.88 -8.25
CA VAL A 186 -15.48 7.23 -7.85
C VAL A 186 -15.43 8.60 -7.20
N LYS A 187 -16.27 9.52 -7.67
CA LYS A 187 -16.37 10.90 -7.17
C LYS A 187 -17.56 11.04 -6.23
N SER A 188 -18.71 10.48 -6.60
CA SER A 188 -19.90 10.45 -5.73
C SER A 188 -20.79 9.25 -6.06
N LEU A 189 -21.60 8.85 -5.08
CA LEU A 189 -22.81 8.08 -5.31
C LEU A 189 -23.98 8.90 -4.79
N ASP A 190 -25.06 8.96 -5.56
CA ASP A 190 -26.21 9.83 -5.26
C ASP A 190 -27.51 9.18 -5.70
N ASN A 191 -28.63 9.52 -5.04
CA ASN A 191 -29.96 9.07 -5.46
C ASN A 191 -30.58 9.92 -6.57
N ALA A 192 -29.97 11.06 -6.89
CA ALA A 192 -30.42 11.96 -7.94
C ALA A 192 -29.30 12.18 -8.96
N VAL A 193 -29.67 12.37 -10.23
CA VAL A 193 -28.74 12.82 -11.27
C VAL A 193 -28.43 14.30 -10.99
N PRO A 194 -27.20 14.69 -10.59
CA PRO A 194 -26.83 16.10 -10.49
C PRO A 194 -27.13 16.85 -11.79
N LYS A 195 -27.76 18.03 -11.67
CA LYS A 195 -28.19 18.86 -12.82
C LYS A 195 -27.04 19.57 -13.56
N LEU A 196 -25.78 19.18 -13.36
CA LEU A 196 -24.61 19.93 -13.82
C LEU A 196 -23.80 19.22 -14.91
N CYS A 197 -23.45 20.02 -15.93
CA CYS A 197 -22.52 19.84 -17.07
C CYS A 197 -22.46 18.49 -17.79
N GLU A 198 -22.55 18.53 -19.12
CA GLU A 198 -22.53 17.37 -20.03
C GLU A 198 -21.31 16.44 -19.93
N GLN A 199 -20.24 16.84 -19.22
CA GLN A 199 -18.97 16.12 -19.15
C GLN A 199 -18.91 15.06 -18.02
N ASP A 200 -19.72 15.18 -16.96
CA ASP A 200 -19.77 14.25 -15.81
C ASP A 200 -21.13 13.53 -15.75
N ARG A 201 -21.55 12.86 -16.83
CA ARG A 201 -22.86 12.15 -16.84
C ARG A 201 -22.87 11.01 -15.81
N PRO A 202 -23.69 11.09 -14.75
CA PRO A 202 -23.80 10.02 -13.77
C PRO A 202 -24.33 8.75 -14.46
N THR A 203 -23.73 7.62 -14.15
CA THR A 203 -24.18 6.32 -14.65
C THR A 203 -25.09 5.67 -13.63
N LEU A 204 -26.20 5.06 -14.06
CA LEU A 204 -27.06 4.31 -13.16
C LEU A 204 -26.34 3.04 -12.70
N LEU A 205 -26.12 2.93 -11.38
CA LEU A 205 -25.43 1.81 -10.75
C LEU A 205 -26.41 0.72 -10.28
N SER A 206 -27.56 1.12 -9.74
CA SER A 206 -28.63 0.21 -9.33
C SER A 206 -29.99 0.87 -9.55
N LYS A 207 -30.98 0.07 -9.90
CA LYS A 207 -32.38 0.49 -10.00
C LYS A 207 -33.11 0.26 -8.69
N GLN A 208 -34.10 1.10 -8.43
CA GLN A 208 -35.07 0.89 -7.37
C GLN A 208 -35.72 -0.50 -7.49
N GLY A 209 -35.89 -1.17 -6.35
CA GLY A 209 -36.63 -2.43 -6.22
C GLY A 209 -35.76 -3.70 -6.18
N GLU A 210 -34.45 -3.60 -6.43
CA GLU A 210 -33.53 -4.73 -6.27
C GLU A 210 -32.93 -4.76 -4.85
N PRO A 211 -33.16 -5.84 -4.07
CA PRO A 211 -32.58 -5.92 -2.73
C PRO A 211 -31.06 -6.13 -2.82
N ILE A 212 -30.31 -5.11 -2.41
CA ILE A 212 -28.85 -5.19 -2.32
C ILE A 212 -28.48 -5.93 -1.03
N ARG A 213 -27.77 -7.05 -1.15
CA ARG A 213 -27.26 -7.81 0.02
C ARG A 213 -25.74 -7.74 0.14
N LYS A 214 -25.05 -7.43 -0.95
CA LYS A 214 -23.59 -7.38 -0.99
C LYS A 214 -23.11 -6.20 -1.82
N ILE A 215 -22.12 -5.49 -1.31
CA ILE A 215 -21.44 -4.38 -1.98
C ILE A 215 -19.98 -4.73 -2.10
N TRP A 216 -19.47 -4.78 -3.32
CA TRP A 216 -18.03 -4.92 -3.59
C TRP A 216 -17.42 -3.56 -3.85
N ILE A 217 -16.29 -3.29 -3.22
CA ILE A 217 -15.56 -2.03 -3.33
C ILE A 217 -14.13 -2.37 -3.70
N ALA A 218 -13.67 -1.81 -4.81
CA ALA A 218 -12.26 -1.82 -5.17
C ALA A 218 -11.67 -0.45 -4.86
N GLU A 219 -10.55 -0.40 -4.16
CA GLU A 219 -9.84 0.83 -3.81
C GLU A 219 -8.34 0.69 -4.05
N ASP A 220 -7.69 1.79 -4.43
CA ASP A 220 -6.23 1.87 -4.46
C ASP A 220 -5.72 2.85 -3.37
N TYR A 221 -4.42 3.18 -3.41
CA TYR A 221 -3.78 4.05 -2.44
C TYR A 221 -4.38 5.46 -2.38
N ARG A 222 -5.15 5.86 -3.40
CA ARG A 222 -5.70 7.20 -3.58
C ARG A 222 -7.20 7.27 -3.35
N GLY A 223 -7.93 6.17 -3.52
CA GLY A 223 -9.36 6.13 -3.25
C GLY A 223 -10.10 5.02 -3.98
N ILE A 224 -11.42 5.12 -4.02
CA ILE A 224 -12.30 4.08 -4.56
C ILE A 224 -12.26 4.09 -6.09
N ARG A 225 -11.98 2.93 -6.68
CA ARG A 225 -11.83 2.68 -8.11
C ARG A 225 -13.09 2.12 -8.75
N ALA A 226 -13.84 1.31 -8.00
CA ALA A 226 -15.11 0.76 -8.44
C ALA A 226 -16.00 0.39 -7.25
N VAL A 227 -17.30 0.46 -7.47
CA VAL A 227 -18.33 -0.04 -6.55
C VAL A 227 -19.27 -0.92 -7.37
N LYS A 228 -19.62 -2.09 -6.84
CA LYS A 228 -20.60 -2.99 -7.44
C LYS A 228 -21.64 -3.37 -6.40
N LEU A 229 -22.91 -3.11 -6.71
CA LEU A 229 -24.06 -3.48 -5.89
C LEU A 229 -24.59 -4.82 -6.41
N CYS A 230 -24.74 -5.81 -5.53
CA CYS A 230 -25.20 -7.14 -5.89
C CYS A 230 -26.40 -7.57 -5.05
N SER A 231 -27.36 -8.22 -5.71
CA SER A 231 -28.29 -9.13 -5.05
C SER A 231 -27.53 -10.38 -4.58
N ALA A 232 -28.05 -11.04 -3.54
CA ALA A 232 -27.35 -12.03 -2.72
C ALA A 232 -26.67 -13.19 -3.48
N ASP A 233 -27.14 -13.50 -4.68
CA ASP A 233 -26.81 -14.73 -5.40
C ASP A 233 -26.03 -14.48 -6.69
N ALA A 234 -25.69 -13.23 -7.01
CA ALA A 234 -24.86 -12.93 -8.17
C ALA A 234 -23.39 -13.21 -7.83
N SER A 235 -22.79 -14.20 -8.51
CA SER A 235 -21.34 -14.31 -8.59
C SER A 235 -20.74 -12.98 -9.06
N PHE A 236 -19.47 -12.72 -8.74
CA PHE A 236 -18.78 -11.52 -9.22
C PHE A 236 -18.55 -11.61 -10.75
N ALA A 237 -19.60 -11.53 -11.55
CA ALA A 237 -19.53 -11.33 -12.99
C ALA A 237 -19.29 -9.82 -13.23
N GLY A 238 -18.04 -9.39 -13.09
CA GLY A 238 -17.60 -7.99 -13.18
C GLY A 238 -16.09 -7.97 -13.40
N PRO A 239 -15.50 -6.86 -13.91
CA PRO A 239 -14.26 -6.90 -14.67
C PRO A 239 -13.16 -7.63 -13.91
N THR A 240 -12.33 -8.35 -14.67
CA THR A 240 -11.03 -8.86 -14.28
C THR A 240 -10.41 -7.99 -13.19
N PRO A 241 -9.79 -8.58 -12.14
CA PRO A 241 -9.30 -7.84 -10.99
C PRO A 241 -8.68 -6.50 -11.39
N ILE A 242 -9.23 -5.40 -10.86
CA ILE A 242 -8.70 -4.08 -11.19
C ILE A 242 -7.24 -4.08 -10.70
N VAL A 243 -6.33 -3.98 -11.67
CA VAL A 243 -4.89 -4.08 -11.40
C VAL A 243 -4.51 -3.09 -10.31
N LYS A 244 -3.75 -3.58 -9.31
CA LYS A 244 -3.22 -2.80 -8.18
C LYS A 244 -4.33 -2.13 -7.34
N SER A 245 -5.46 -2.82 -7.17
CA SER A 245 -6.53 -2.43 -6.26
C SER A 245 -6.85 -3.55 -5.27
N TRP A 246 -7.40 -3.15 -4.13
CA TRP A 246 -7.82 -4.01 -3.05
C TRP A 246 -9.34 -4.08 -3.02
N TRP A 247 -9.86 -5.30 -3.02
CA TRP A 247 -11.27 -5.62 -2.98
C TRP A 247 -11.71 -5.88 -1.56
N ARG A 248 -12.81 -5.27 -1.16
CA ARG A 248 -13.52 -5.58 0.08
C ARG A 248 -15.00 -5.75 -0.20
N ALA A 249 -15.66 -6.54 0.64
CA ALA A 249 -17.10 -6.75 0.57
C ALA A 249 -17.79 -6.26 1.84
N ILE A 250 -18.90 -5.55 1.67
CA ILE A 250 -19.86 -5.30 2.74
C ILE A 250 -21.03 -6.24 2.49
N SER A 251 -21.33 -7.10 3.45
CA SER A 251 -22.44 -8.06 3.36
C SER A 251 -23.21 -8.04 4.67
N VAL A 252 -24.53 -7.93 4.60
CA VAL A 252 -25.41 -8.03 5.79
C VAL A 252 -26.56 -9.00 5.52
N PRO A 253 -27.01 -9.79 6.52
CA PRO A 253 -28.01 -10.84 6.31
C PRO A 253 -29.36 -10.32 5.82
N TYR A 254 -29.78 -9.14 6.28
CA TYR A 254 -31.12 -8.60 6.07
C TYR A 254 -31.23 -7.60 4.90
N GLY A 255 -30.16 -7.47 4.09
CA GLY A 255 -30.08 -6.46 3.04
C GLY A 255 -29.56 -5.11 3.53
N ILE A 256 -28.99 -4.34 2.62
CA ILE A 256 -28.38 -3.03 2.89
C ILE A 256 -29.32 -1.98 2.34
N GLU A 257 -29.88 -1.17 3.23
CA GLU A 257 -30.82 -0.11 2.84
C GLU A 257 -30.13 1.23 2.62
N ASN A 258 -29.12 1.55 3.42
CA ASN A 258 -28.42 2.83 3.36
C ASN A 258 -26.91 2.62 3.48
N ILE A 259 -26.16 3.44 2.77
CA ILE A 259 -24.71 3.57 2.92
C ILE A 259 -24.36 5.02 3.19
N THR A 260 -23.30 5.24 3.95
CA THR A 260 -22.72 6.56 4.18
C THR A 260 -21.38 6.63 3.47
N ILE A 261 -21.17 7.74 2.79
CA ILE A 261 -20.00 8.02 1.97
C ILE A 261 -19.36 9.29 2.50
N LYS A 262 -18.09 9.20 2.84
CA LYS A 262 -17.29 10.39 3.13
C LYS A 262 -16.92 11.06 1.81
N SER A 263 -17.15 12.37 1.75
CA SER A 263 -17.04 13.25 0.55
C SER A 263 -15.71 13.26 -0.18
N ASP A 264 -14.62 12.79 0.43
CA ASP A 264 -13.38 12.50 -0.31
C ASP A 264 -13.49 11.24 -1.18
N ALA A 265 -14.65 10.58 -1.18
CA ALA A 265 -14.95 9.29 -1.80
C ALA A 265 -13.88 8.23 -1.49
N SER A 266 -13.16 8.40 -0.37
CA SER A 266 -12.11 7.47 0.05
C SER A 266 -12.70 6.29 0.80
N THR A 267 -13.89 6.46 1.39
CA THR A 267 -14.49 5.46 2.28
C THR A 267 -16.01 5.37 2.10
N ILE A 268 -16.50 4.15 1.87
CA ILE A 268 -17.91 3.76 1.91
C ILE A 268 -18.12 2.75 3.04
N TYR A 269 -19.11 2.99 3.89
CA TYR A 269 -19.53 2.11 4.99
C TYR A 269 -21.06 2.10 5.17
N THR A 270 -21.57 1.14 5.92
CA THR A 270 -22.99 1.06 6.30
C THR A 270 -23.20 1.68 7.68
N THR A 271 -24.31 2.37 7.87
CA THR A 271 -24.72 2.89 9.19
C THR A 271 -24.74 1.79 10.24
N GLY A 272 -23.92 1.93 11.30
CA GLY A 272 -23.89 1.02 12.45
C GLY A 272 -22.83 -0.10 12.43
N ASN A 273 -21.97 -0.19 11.41
CA ASN A 273 -20.82 -1.10 11.41
C ASN A 273 -19.51 -0.33 11.63
N ASP A 274 -18.69 -0.87 12.53
CA ASP A 274 -17.37 -0.37 12.89
C ASP A 274 -16.44 -0.38 11.66
N THR A 275 -15.88 0.78 11.33
CA THR A 275 -15.38 1.11 9.97
C THR A 275 -13.95 0.63 9.68
N ASP A 276 -13.25 0.10 10.68
CA ASP A 276 -11.78 0.09 10.60
C ASP A 276 -11.17 -1.32 10.43
N ASN A 277 -11.95 -2.39 10.64
CA ASN A 277 -11.45 -3.77 10.66
C ASN A 277 -11.91 -4.61 9.46
N TYR A 278 -11.67 -4.15 8.23
CA TYR A 278 -11.87 -4.98 7.03
C TYR A 278 -10.55 -5.49 6.45
N VAL A 279 -10.64 -6.60 5.72
CA VAL A 279 -9.54 -7.16 4.93
C VAL A 279 -9.76 -6.78 3.47
N GLY A 280 -8.77 -6.11 2.88
CA GLY A 280 -8.69 -5.87 1.44
C GLY A 280 -7.96 -7.02 0.75
N TRP A 281 -8.49 -7.53 -0.35
CA TRP A 281 -7.96 -8.65 -1.10
C TRP A 281 -7.56 -8.22 -2.50
N SER A 282 -6.36 -8.58 -2.96
CA SER A 282 -5.90 -8.18 -4.31
C SER A 282 -6.73 -8.81 -5.44
N ASN A 283 -7.53 -9.83 -5.14
CA ASN A 283 -8.55 -10.42 -6.02
C ASN A 283 -9.85 -10.65 -5.21
N PRO A 284 -11.04 -10.38 -5.79
CA PRO A 284 -12.33 -10.60 -5.11
C PRO A 284 -12.61 -12.07 -4.80
N GLU A 285 -12.03 -13.02 -5.53
CA GLU A 285 -12.09 -14.44 -5.21
C GLU A 285 -10.98 -14.74 -4.19
N HIS A 286 -11.36 -14.94 -2.93
CA HIS A 286 -10.42 -15.15 -1.84
C HIS A 286 -10.97 -16.13 -0.79
N PRO A 287 -10.10 -16.79 -0.01
CA PRO A 287 -10.51 -17.63 1.12
C PRO A 287 -11.22 -16.83 2.22
N ASN A 288 -12.01 -17.53 3.04
CA ASN A 288 -12.73 -16.91 4.17
C ASN A 288 -11.88 -16.82 5.45
N ASP A 289 -10.97 -17.77 5.66
CA ASP A 289 -10.25 -17.92 6.92
C ASP A 289 -8.82 -17.37 6.81
N VAL A 290 -8.48 -16.43 7.70
CA VAL A 290 -7.12 -15.89 7.86
C VAL A 290 -6.54 -16.41 9.17
N ILE A 291 -5.30 -16.90 9.13
CA ILE A 291 -4.56 -17.36 10.31
C ILE A 291 -3.41 -16.42 10.66
N ASP A 292 -3.13 -16.26 11.95
CA ASP A 292 -1.89 -15.63 12.43
C ASP A 292 -0.79 -16.70 12.45
N ILE A 293 0.26 -16.55 11.65
CA ILE A 293 1.33 -17.55 11.61
C ILE A 293 2.20 -17.58 12.86
N THR A 294 2.07 -16.62 13.77
CA THR A 294 2.81 -16.61 15.04
C THR A 294 2.12 -17.50 16.07
N THR A 295 0.78 -17.49 16.13
CA THR A 295 0.00 -18.27 17.10
C THR A 295 -0.68 -19.51 16.49
N PHE A 296 -0.86 -19.52 15.17
CA PHE A 296 -1.69 -20.44 14.39
C PHE A 296 -3.19 -20.40 14.71
N ASP A 297 -3.64 -19.33 15.35
CA ASP A 297 -5.06 -19.11 15.61
C ASP A 297 -5.75 -18.44 14.42
N ARG A 298 -7.05 -18.71 14.30
CA ARG A 298 -7.93 -17.95 13.41
C ARG A 298 -8.03 -16.52 13.92
N VAL A 299 -7.90 -15.57 13.00
CA VAL A 299 -7.95 -14.14 13.32
C VAL A 299 -9.42 -13.70 13.34
N ASN A 300 -9.91 -13.36 14.53
CA ASN A 300 -11.27 -12.85 14.71
C ASN A 300 -11.36 -11.32 14.67
N SER A 301 -10.21 -10.64 14.80
CA SER A 301 -10.10 -9.18 14.67
C SER A 301 -8.84 -8.83 13.88
N PHE A 302 -9.03 -8.07 12.81
CA PHE A 302 -7.93 -7.67 11.95
C PHE A 302 -7.34 -6.33 12.42
N PRO A 303 -6.04 -6.10 12.20
CA PRO A 303 -5.49 -4.76 12.27
C PRO A 303 -6.21 -3.85 11.29
N GLU A 304 -6.23 -2.54 11.58
CA GLU A 304 -6.82 -1.55 10.68
C GLU A 304 -6.24 -1.70 9.26
N ARG A 305 -7.14 -1.88 8.27
CA ARG A 305 -6.83 -1.99 6.83
C ARG A 305 -5.81 -3.08 6.48
N LEU A 306 -6.01 -4.29 7.02
CA LEU A 306 -5.25 -5.45 6.57
C LEU A 306 -5.46 -5.66 5.05
N ARG A 307 -4.37 -5.84 4.30
CA ARG A 307 -4.41 -6.08 2.85
C ARG A 307 -3.70 -7.39 2.55
N MET A 308 -4.29 -8.25 1.71
CA MET A 308 -3.85 -9.63 1.45
C MET A 308 -3.49 -9.86 -0.02
N SER A 309 -2.20 -9.83 -0.34
CA SER A 309 -1.69 -10.21 -1.66
C SER A 309 -1.72 -11.72 -1.82
N PHE A 310 -1.66 -12.22 -3.06
CA PHE A 310 -1.45 -13.64 -3.31
C PHE A 310 -0.31 -13.88 -4.28
N PHE A 311 0.19 -15.11 -4.25
CA PHE A 311 1.00 -15.70 -5.31
C PHE A 311 0.48 -17.11 -5.59
N ASN A 312 0.63 -17.59 -6.83
CA ASN A 312 0.29 -18.97 -7.14
C ASN A 312 1.54 -19.83 -6.97
N CYS A 313 1.55 -20.66 -5.93
CA CYS A 313 2.62 -21.61 -5.70
C CYS A 313 2.44 -22.81 -6.65
N ASN A 314 3.50 -23.19 -7.37
CA ASN A 314 3.52 -24.30 -8.33
C ASN A 314 2.53 -24.14 -9.50
N ALA A 315 2.14 -22.92 -9.84
CA ALA A 315 1.39 -22.69 -11.07
C ALA A 315 2.20 -23.17 -12.28
N ASP A 316 1.50 -23.59 -13.34
CA ASP A 316 2.16 -24.03 -14.56
C ASP A 316 3.05 -22.90 -15.13
N GLY A 317 4.28 -23.25 -15.51
CA GLY A 317 5.30 -22.29 -15.93
C GLY A 317 6.07 -21.58 -14.81
N THR A 318 5.83 -21.89 -13.52
CA THR A 318 6.63 -21.31 -12.43
C THR A 318 8.11 -21.70 -12.54
N THR A 319 8.99 -20.72 -12.72
CA THR A 319 10.45 -20.91 -12.88
C THR A 319 11.24 -20.65 -11.60
N GLY A 320 10.62 -20.09 -10.57
CA GLY A 320 11.30 -19.74 -9.32
C GLY A 320 10.47 -18.85 -8.42
N TYR A 321 11.03 -18.52 -7.25
CA TYR A 321 10.43 -17.61 -6.29
C TYR A 321 11.43 -16.57 -5.82
N THR A 322 11.03 -15.31 -5.75
CA THR A 322 11.78 -14.26 -5.04
C THR A 322 11.04 -13.91 -3.75
N VAL A 323 11.77 -13.87 -2.64
CA VAL A 323 11.23 -13.47 -1.34
C VAL A 323 12.04 -12.31 -0.77
N VAL A 324 11.36 -11.23 -0.41
CA VAL A 324 11.92 -10.06 0.27
C VAL A 324 11.86 -10.27 1.77
N THR A 325 12.91 -9.91 2.49
CA THR A 325 13.01 -10.10 3.94
C THR A 325 13.84 -9.00 4.61
N SER A 326 13.35 -8.55 5.76
CA SER A 326 14.11 -7.70 6.69
C SER A 326 15.16 -8.50 7.50
N GLY A 327 15.33 -9.78 7.17
CA GLY A 327 16.11 -10.75 7.93
C GLY A 327 15.30 -11.40 9.05
N ALA A 328 14.56 -10.63 9.85
CA ALA A 328 13.74 -11.18 10.94
C ALA A 328 12.38 -11.71 10.46
N SER A 329 11.86 -11.21 9.35
CA SER A 329 10.56 -11.61 8.80
C SER A 329 10.55 -11.52 7.28
N VAL A 330 9.69 -12.31 6.64
CA VAL A 330 9.36 -12.16 5.22
C VAL A 330 8.48 -10.94 5.02
N SER A 331 8.69 -10.17 3.97
CA SER A 331 7.91 -8.97 3.64
C SER A 331 7.03 -9.17 2.40
N MET A 332 7.57 -9.83 1.37
CA MET A 332 6.91 -10.02 0.08
C MET A 332 7.37 -11.32 -0.56
N ILE A 333 6.49 -12.01 -1.27
CA ILE A 333 6.76 -13.24 -2.00
C ILE A 333 6.26 -13.07 -3.43
N HIS A 334 7.08 -13.47 -4.41
CA HIS A 334 6.74 -13.45 -5.82
C HIS A 334 7.08 -14.78 -6.48
N ALA A 335 6.14 -15.33 -7.24
CA ALA A 335 6.32 -16.49 -8.09
C ALA A 335 6.58 -16.03 -9.53
N HIS A 336 7.64 -16.55 -10.15
CA HIS A 336 8.04 -16.17 -11.50
C HIS A 336 7.35 -17.05 -12.53
N GLU A 337 6.29 -16.55 -13.17
CA GLU A 337 5.51 -17.29 -14.19
C GLU A 337 5.73 -16.76 -15.62
N ASN A 338 6.15 -15.49 -15.81
CA ASN A 338 6.22 -14.83 -17.13
C ASN A 338 7.25 -13.67 -17.24
N ASP A 339 8.36 -13.73 -16.49
CA ASP A 339 9.42 -12.68 -16.48
C ASP A 339 8.89 -11.23 -16.25
N ASP A 340 7.96 -11.04 -15.30
CA ASP A 340 7.49 -9.71 -14.93
C ASP A 340 8.56 -8.93 -14.15
N ILE A 341 9.30 -8.08 -14.86
CA ILE A 341 10.32 -7.20 -14.27
C ILE A 341 9.74 -6.07 -13.41
N GLY A 342 8.45 -5.76 -13.53
CA GLY A 342 7.79 -4.68 -12.77
C GLY A 342 7.81 -4.94 -11.26
N PHE A 343 7.86 -6.22 -10.87
CA PHE A 343 8.05 -6.64 -9.49
C PHE A 343 9.32 -6.05 -8.85
N TYR A 344 10.43 -5.94 -9.59
CA TYR A 344 11.68 -5.42 -9.04
C TYR A 344 11.61 -3.91 -8.79
N GLU A 345 10.92 -3.14 -9.65
CA GLU A 345 10.68 -1.72 -9.41
C GLU A 345 9.82 -1.50 -8.16
N ASP A 346 8.78 -2.32 -7.98
CA ASP A 346 7.91 -2.26 -6.81
C ASP A 346 8.66 -2.70 -5.53
N MET A 347 9.54 -3.71 -5.62
CA MET A 347 10.42 -4.14 -4.54
C MET A 347 11.38 -3.03 -4.10
N ASP A 348 12.13 -2.45 -5.04
CA ASP A 348 13.15 -1.42 -4.76
C ASP A 348 12.51 -0.18 -4.11
N CYS A 349 11.30 0.18 -4.54
CA CYS A 349 10.58 1.31 -3.98
C CYS A 349 10.02 1.02 -2.58
N ALA A 350 9.40 -0.15 -2.38
CA ALA A 350 8.72 -0.46 -1.11
C ALA A 350 9.70 -0.90 -0.01
N TYR A 351 10.81 -1.53 -0.38
CA TYR A 351 11.77 -2.15 0.53
C TYR A 351 13.23 -1.79 0.22
N PRO A 352 13.60 -0.50 0.16
CA PRO A 352 14.94 -0.05 -0.24
C PRO A 352 16.09 -0.45 0.70
N ARG A 353 15.78 -1.10 1.83
CA ARG A 353 16.73 -1.53 2.86
C ARG A 353 16.60 -3.02 3.22
N ASP A 354 15.69 -3.75 2.58
CA ASP A 354 15.52 -5.19 2.84
C ASP A 354 16.39 -6.00 1.88
N PHE A 355 16.55 -7.29 2.17
CA PHE A 355 17.24 -8.24 1.32
C PHE A 355 16.22 -9.02 0.50
N PHE A 356 16.62 -9.51 -0.68
CA PHE A 356 15.83 -10.49 -1.42
C PHE A 356 16.63 -11.77 -1.62
N ILE A 357 15.92 -12.89 -1.65
CA ILE A 357 16.46 -14.22 -1.90
C ILE A 357 15.69 -14.81 -3.07
N TYR A 358 16.42 -15.21 -4.11
CA TYR A 358 15.85 -15.90 -5.26
C TYR A 358 16.10 -17.41 -5.17
N MET A 359 15.04 -18.18 -5.32
CA MET A 359 15.06 -19.65 -5.40
C MET A 359 14.58 -20.07 -6.80
N PRO A 360 15.48 -20.34 -7.76
CA PRO A 360 15.10 -20.87 -9.08
C PRO A 360 14.50 -22.27 -8.92
N LEU A 361 13.63 -22.76 -9.79
CA LEU A 361 13.17 -24.15 -9.84
C LEU A 361 13.79 -24.86 -11.05
N ASP A 362 14.26 -26.09 -10.85
CA ASP A 362 14.66 -26.94 -11.97
C ASP A 362 13.45 -27.53 -12.69
N ASN A 363 13.63 -28.04 -13.91
CA ASN A 363 12.57 -28.76 -14.63
C ASN A 363 11.97 -29.89 -13.79
N GLY A 364 10.63 -29.87 -13.64
CA GLY A 364 9.86 -30.84 -12.84
C GLY A 364 10.05 -30.69 -11.32
N GLU A 365 10.74 -29.64 -10.86
CA GLU A 365 10.85 -29.32 -9.44
C GLU A 365 9.67 -28.44 -9.00
N PHE A 366 9.05 -28.77 -7.88
CA PHE A 366 7.96 -28.00 -7.30
C PHE A 366 8.04 -28.01 -5.77
N VAL A 367 7.43 -27.02 -5.13
CA VAL A 367 7.38 -26.88 -3.67
C VAL A 367 6.40 -27.90 -3.11
N THR A 368 6.88 -28.79 -2.24
CA THR A 368 6.06 -29.77 -1.53
C THR A 368 5.65 -29.28 -0.15
N GLU A 369 6.46 -28.46 0.51
CA GLU A 369 6.16 -27.96 1.85
C GLU A 369 6.55 -26.49 2.00
N ILE A 370 5.69 -25.74 2.69
CA ILE A 370 6.02 -24.42 3.21
C ILE A 370 5.96 -24.50 4.73
N CYS A 371 7.10 -24.23 5.35
CA CYS A 371 7.28 -24.30 6.79
C CYS A 371 7.55 -22.92 7.38
N ARG A 372 6.99 -22.65 8.56
CA ARG A 372 7.39 -21.54 9.43
C ARG A 372 8.63 -21.94 10.18
N ARG A 373 9.69 -21.15 10.10
CA ARG A 373 10.77 -21.18 11.09
C ARG A 373 10.48 -20.14 12.16
N TYR A 374 10.16 -20.61 13.36
CA TYR A 374 9.91 -19.79 14.53
C TYR A 374 11.19 -19.61 15.33
N ALA A 375 11.67 -18.37 15.42
CA ALA A 375 12.91 -18.04 16.11
C ALA A 375 12.80 -16.76 16.94
N ARG A 376 13.69 -16.60 17.93
CA ARG A 376 13.88 -15.32 18.64
C ARG A 376 14.89 -14.46 17.89
N ALA A 377 14.48 -13.28 17.44
CA ALA A 377 15.37 -12.24 16.95
C ALA A 377 15.96 -11.44 18.14
N GLY A 378 16.97 -10.60 17.84
CA GLY A 378 17.52 -9.66 18.81
C GLY A 378 16.43 -8.79 19.46
N GLY A 379 16.53 -8.57 20.77
CA GLY A 379 15.54 -7.80 21.53
C GLY A 379 14.23 -8.53 21.84
N ASN A 380 14.23 -9.87 21.89
CA ASN A 380 13.05 -10.72 22.17
C ASN A 380 11.91 -10.62 21.13
N LEU A 381 12.17 -10.05 19.96
CA LEU A 381 11.20 -10.02 18.87
C LEU A 381 11.02 -11.41 18.26
N ILE A 382 9.79 -11.76 17.92
CA ILE A 382 9.47 -13.00 17.20
C ILE A 382 9.91 -12.85 15.75
N SER A 383 10.73 -13.79 15.28
CA SER A 383 11.09 -13.94 13.87
C SER A 383 10.21 -15.00 13.23
N ALA A 384 9.59 -14.64 12.11
CA ALA A 384 8.74 -15.49 11.30
C ALA A 384 9.34 -15.61 9.89
N CYS A 385 10.32 -16.50 9.76
CA CYS A 385 10.91 -16.83 8.47
C CYS A 385 10.15 -17.99 7.82
N LEU A 386 10.23 -18.09 6.49
CA LEU A 386 9.65 -19.20 5.75
C LEU A 386 10.73 -20.13 5.22
N VAL A 387 10.42 -21.42 5.15
CA VAL A 387 11.27 -22.42 4.50
C VAL A 387 10.45 -23.12 3.44
N PHE A 388 10.91 -23.10 2.20
CA PHE A 388 10.30 -23.88 1.12
C PHE A 388 11.11 -25.15 0.93
N ILE A 389 10.40 -26.28 0.85
CA ILE A 389 10.98 -27.60 0.61
C ILE A 389 10.41 -28.11 -0.70
N THR A 390 11.26 -28.61 -1.59
CA THR A 390 10.87 -29.11 -2.91
C THR A 390 10.84 -30.64 -2.99
N ASN A 391 10.16 -31.18 -4.01
CA ASN A 391 10.14 -32.61 -4.33
C ASN A 391 11.53 -33.20 -4.62
N LYS A 392 12.51 -32.36 -4.97
CA LYS A 392 13.92 -32.75 -5.16
C LYS A 392 14.76 -32.68 -3.87
N GLY A 393 14.11 -32.45 -2.72
CA GLY A 393 14.78 -32.41 -1.41
C GLY A 393 15.52 -31.11 -1.13
N ARG A 394 15.41 -30.10 -2.00
CA ARG A 394 16.01 -28.78 -1.76
C ARG A 394 15.21 -28.04 -0.69
N SER A 395 15.93 -27.40 0.23
CA SER A 395 15.35 -26.59 1.30
C SER A 395 15.94 -25.19 1.27
N THR A 396 15.10 -24.18 1.12
CA THR A 396 15.53 -22.77 1.06
C THR A 396 14.91 -22.00 2.21
N LEU A 397 15.74 -21.35 3.02
CA LEU A 397 15.32 -20.46 4.09
C LEU A 397 15.20 -19.03 3.56
N PHE A 398 14.03 -18.43 3.76
CA PHE A 398 13.75 -17.03 3.47
C PHE A 398 13.74 -16.22 4.77
N GLY A 399 14.88 -15.59 5.05
CA GLY A 399 15.16 -14.83 6.26
C GLY A 399 16.51 -15.20 6.87
N THR A 400 16.78 -14.70 8.08
CA THR A 400 18.04 -14.97 8.78
C THR A 400 18.00 -16.33 9.47
N SER A 401 19.10 -17.08 9.38
CA SER A 401 19.25 -18.36 10.09
C SER A 401 19.46 -18.19 11.59
N GLY A 402 19.83 -16.99 12.08
CA GLY A 402 20.18 -16.76 13.49
C GLY A 402 21.23 -17.74 14.05
N PRO A 403 21.61 -17.64 15.33
CA PRO A 403 22.37 -18.70 15.99
C PRO A 403 21.49 -19.95 16.18
N PRO A 404 22.04 -21.18 16.20
CA PRO A 404 21.26 -22.41 16.39
C PRO A 404 20.31 -22.38 17.59
N GLU A 405 20.74 -21.76 18.70
CA GLU A 405 19.97 -21.61 19.95
C GLU A 405 18.73 -20.71 19.81
N SER A 406 18.71 -19.82 18.81
CA SER A 406 17.55 -18.94 18.55
C SER A 406 16.38 -19.69 17.91
N CYS A 407 16.61 -20.91 17.43
CA CYS A 407 15.71 -21.67 16.60
C CYS A 407 14.79 -22.55 17.45
N LEU A 408 13.52 -22.17 17.60
CA LEU A 408 12.60 -22.81 18.53
C LEU A 408 11.79 -23.94 17.88
N ALA A 409 11.30 -23.72 16.65
CA ALA A 409 10.49 -24.70 15.93
C ALA A 409 10.54 -24.51 14.41
N LEU A 410 10.39 -25.62 13.70
CA LEU A 410 10.05 -25.65 12.28
C LEU A 410 8.69 -26.31 12.16
N ASP A 411 7.69 -25.58 11.68
CA ASP A 411 6.33 -26.06 11.61
C ASP A 411 5.85 -25.99 10.16
N ARG A 412 5.52 -27.14 9.58
CA ARG A 412 4.89 -27.20 8.26
C ARG A 412 3.50 -26.56 8.35
N ILE A 413 3.33 -25.43 7.67
CA ILE A 413 2.07 -24.68 7.64
C ILE A 413 1.22 -25.13 6.45
N LEU A 414 1.87 -25.43 5.31
CA LEU A 414 1.18 -25.71 4.07
C LEU A 414 1.87 -26.83 3.28
N THR A 415 1.06 -27.59 2.56
CA THR A 415 1.48 -28.55 1.53
C THR A 415 0.82 -28.11 0.23
N PRO A 416 1.48 -27.27 -0.59
CA PRO A 416 0.91 -26.82 -1.86
C PRO A 416 0.68 -28.01 -2.80
N ALA A 417 -0.38 -27.94 -3.59
CA ALA A 417 -0.62 -28.89 -4.66
C ALA A 417 0.44 -28.76 -5.76
N PRO A 418 0.83 -29.87 -6.43
CA PRO A 418 1.83 -29.83 -7.50
C PRO A 418 1.40 -29.04 -8.74
N ASP A 419 0.09 -28.88 -8.94
CA ASP A 419 -0.56 -28.24 -10.10
C ASP A 419 -1.03 -26.80 -9.82
N GLY A 420 -0.72 -26.27 -8.63
CA GLY A 420 -1.05 -24.89 -8.27
C GLY A 420 -1.76 -24.77 -6.94
N THR A 421 -1.34 -23.82 -6.12
CA THR A 421 -2.06 -23.40 -4.91
C THR A 421 -1.94 -21.91 -4.75
N GLN A 422 -3.08 -21.22 -4.71
CA GLN A 422 -3.09 -19.80 -4.45
C GLN A 422 -2.90 -19.55 -2.96
N ILE A 423 -1.83 -18.84 -2.62
CA ILE A 423 -1.45 -18.56 -1.23
C ILE A 423 -1.54 -17.07 -0.97
N TRP A 424 -2.35 -16.70 0.02
CA TRP A 424 -2.57 -15.31 0.40
C TRP A 424 -1.73 -14.95 1.61
N PHE A 425 -1.15 -13.76 1.60
CA PHE A 425 -0.31 -13.21 2.66
C PHE A 425 -0.53 -11.70 2.82
N ASN A 426 -0.31 -11.18 4.03
CA ASN A 426 -0.51 -9.76 4.25
C ASN A 426 0.56 -8.88 3.57
N ASP A 427 0.10 -7.90 2.79
CA ASP A 427 0.92 -6.86 2.16
C ASP A 427 1.40 -5.84 3.21
N SER A 428 2.53 -6.17 3.85
CA SER A 428 3.16 -5.33 4.87
C SER A 428 4.66 -5.59 4.99
N LYS A 429 5.34 -4.86 5.87
CA LYS A 429 6.78 -5.05 6.14
C LYS A 429 7.11 -6.30 6.97
N SER A 430 6.09 -7.06 7.40
CA SER A 430 6.28 -8.30 8.14
C SER A 430 5.10 -9.23 7.92
N LEU A 431 5.37 -10.38 7.32
CA LEU A 431 4.42 -11.45 7.12
C LEU A 431 4.00 -11.98 8.49
N ARG A 432 2.69 -11.96 8.71
CA ARG A 432 2.03 -12.38 9.95
C ARG A 432 0.77 -13.15 9.67
N TYR A 433 0.07 -12.83 8.58
CA TYR A 433 -1.20 -13.42 8.24
C TYR A 433 -1.11 -14.21 6.95
N LEU A 434 -1.67 -15.41 6.95
CA LEU A 434 -1.83 -16.25 5.76
C LEU A 434 -3.29 -16.67 5.59
N ALA A 435 -3.72 -16.87 4.35
CA ALA A 435 -5.01 -17.48 4.05
C ALA A 435 -4.88 -18.42 2.85
N VAL A 436 -5.40 -19.64 2.99
CA VAL A 436 -5.49 -20.66 1.94
C VAL A 436 -6.71 -21.52 2.23
N ASP A 437 -7.41 -21.98 1.20
CA ASP A 437 -8.51 -22.93 1.36
C ASP A 437 -8.04 -24.26 1.94
N GLY A 438 -8.79 -24.79 2.91
CA GLY A 438 -8.51 -26.11 3.50
C GLY A 438 -7.26 -26.17 4.40
N LEU A 439 -6.81 -25.04 4.96
CA LEU A 439 -5.64 -25.00 5.82
C LEU A 439 -5.81 -25.89 7.08
N GLY A 440 -4.94 -26.88 7.22
CA GLY A 440 -4.89 -27.79 8.37
C GLY A 440 -4.01 -27.27 9.51
N PRO A 441 -4.00 -27.95 10.68
CA PRO A 441 -3.13 -27.58 11.79
C PRO A 441 -1.64 -27.76 11.41
N PRO A 442 -0.75 -26.91 11.95
CA PRO A 442 0.68 -27.00 11.69
C PRO A 442 1.26 -28.31 12.18
N ILE A 443 2.23 -28.87 11.44
CA ILE A 443 2.90 -30.12 11.81
C ILE A 443 4.38 -29.85 12.06
N ARG A 444 4.86 -30.15 13.28
CA ARG A 444 6.25 -29.94 13.65
C ARG A 444 7.18 -30.83 12.81
N ARG A 445 8.24 -30.24 12.30
CA ARG A 445 9.28 -30.88 11.48
C ARG A 445 10.63 -30.84 12.19
N SER A 446 11.48 -31.80 11.83
CA SER A 446 12.92 -31.69 12.09
C SER A 446 13.53 -30.65 11.16
N PHE A 447 14.56 -29.95 11.64
CA PHE A 447 15.29 -29.02 10.78
C PHE A 447 16.07 -29.77 9.71
N PRO A 448 15.99 -29.36 8.43
CA PRO A 448 16.86 -29.87 7.39
C PRO A 448 18.33 -29.67 7.78
N PRO A 449 19.20 -30.67 7.62
CA PRO A 449 20.63 -30.53 7.96
C PRO A 449 21.30 -29.36 7.25
N SER A 450 20.87 -29.05 6.02
CA SER A 450 21.36 -27.91 5.22
C SER A 450 21.02 -26.54 5.81
N LEU A 451 20.00 -26.45 6.67
CA LEU A 451 19.55 -25.21 7.30
C LEU A 451 19.99 -25.08 8.76
N MET A 452 20.65 -26.10 9.31
CA MET A 452 21.31 -25.99 10.60
C MET A 452 22.56 -25.13 10.42
N PRO A 453 22.68 -23.98 11.11
CA PRO A 453 23.89 -23.19 11.02
C PRO A 453 25.07 -24.05 11.47
N ASN A 454 26.04 -24.29 10.58
CA ASN A 454 27.36 -24.74 11.01
C ASN A 454 27.91 -23.61 11.87
N SER A 455 27.89 -23.76 13.19
CA SER A 455 28.27 -22.72 14.15
C SER A 455 29.53 -22.00 13.67
N PRO A 456 29.46 -20.73 13.25
CA PRO A 456 30.66 -20.00 12.95
C PRO A 456 31.09 -19.25 14.21
N TYR A 457 32.40 -19.26 14.43
CA TYR A 457 33.19 -18.61 15.48
C TYR A 457 32.85 -17.13 15.82
N PHE A 458 31.94 -16.48 15.09
CA PHE A 458 31.66 -15.04 15.20
C PHE A 458 30.93 -14.59 16.47
N TRP A 459 30.30 -15.48 17.22
CA TRP A 459 29.53 -15.12 18.42
C TRP A 459 30.33 -15.17 19.74
N ARG A 460 31.61 -15.57 19.73
CA ARG A 460 32.42 -15.73 20.95
C ARG A 460 33.13 -14.46 21.46
N HIS A 461 32.96 -13.29 20.86
CA HIS A 461 33.76 -12.11 21.23
C HIS A 461 33.07 -10.91 21.87
N ASN A 462 31.79 -10.98 22.22
CA ASN A 462 31.10 -9.85 22.90
C ASN A 462 30.51 -10.18 24.27
N MET A 463 31.08 -11.13 25.01
CA MET A 463 30.69 -11.42 26.40
C MET A 463 31.84 -11.22 27.41
N GLU A 464 32.93 -10.57 27.01
CA GLU A 464 33.98 -10.10 27.92
C GLU A 464 34.44 -8.70 27.49
N SER A 465 33.73 -7.68 27.97
CA SER A 465 34.19 -6.28 28.09
C SER A 465 33.36 -5.57 29.14
#